data_AF-A0A395GTN9-F1
#
_entry.id   AF-A0A395GTN9-F1
#
_cell.length_a   1.000
_cell.length_b   1.000
_cell.length_c   1.000
_cell.angle_alpha   90.00
_cell.angle_beta   90.00
_cell.angle_gamma   90.00
#
_symmetry.space_group_name_H-M   'P 1'
#
loop_
_entity.id
_entity.type
_entity.pdbx_description
1 polymer ?
#
loop_
_entity_poly.entity_id
_entity_poly.type
_entity_poly.pdbx_seq_one_letter_code
_entity_poly.pdbx_strand_id
1 'polypeptide(L)'
;MFQISSARPERTQECILTAPLGIPRLVSALGDAREPVRNEALILLIALTPASEEFQKLVAFENAFELIFTLIEAEGALRHGSEVVEDCLSLLANLLRLNISNQSYFREMGCVKRLAKLLTDANQEQESEEPTPQWALAHRDKNLWGLLVIIQLFLIKGGINTPANQMAFWNNGVMEQVLNTAFGQRFNVNVTSKVGDIEQYRGTTADQFRHWRPVPT
;
A
#
# COMPACT_ATOMS: atom_id res chain seq x y z
N MET A 1 -21.83 -11.65 9.70
CA MET A 1 -21.84 -13.09 9.37
C MET A 1 -20.51 -13.67 9.88
N PHE A 2 -20.53 -14.68 10.75
CA PHE A 2 -19.29 -15.25 11.33
C PHE A 2 -18.66 -16.23 10.32
N GLN A 3 -17.67 -15.76 9.55
CA GLN A 3 -16.89 -16.62 8.66
C GLN A 3 -15.88 -17.46 9.46
N ILE A 4 -15.62 -18.70 9.05
CA ILE A 4 -14.68 -19.62 9.74
C ILE A 4 -13.27 -19.01 9.80
N SER A 5 -12.87 -18.29 8.74
CA SER A 5 -11.61 -17.54 8.67
C SER A 5 -11.48 -16.52 9.80
N SER A 6 -12.56 -15.81 10.15
CA SER A 6 -12.57 -14.84 11.25
C SER A 6 -12.63 -15.49 12.63
N ALA A 7 -13.13 -16.72 12.73
CA ALA A 7 -13.27 -17.43 14.00
C ALA A 7 -12.05 -18.30 14.37
N ARG A 8 -11.35 -18.85 13.37
CA ARG A 8 -10.16 -19.70 13.52
C ARG A 8 -9.17 -19.48 12.36
N PRO A 9 -8.52 -18.30 12.29
CA PRO A 9 -7.65 -17.95 11.18
C PRO A 9 -6.47 -18.92 11.03
N GLU A 10 -5.84 -19.34 12.12
CA GLU A 10 -4.65 -20.20 12.09
C GLU A 10 -4.97 -21.60 11.53
N ARG A 11 -6.09 -22.19 11.96
CA ARG A 11 -6.52 -23.50 11.41
C ARG A 11 -6.93 -23.39 9.96
N THR A 12 -7.56 -22.28 9.58
CA THR A 12 -7.94 -22.03 8.19
C THR A 12 -6.70 -21.91 7.31
N GLN A 13 -5.67 -21.18 7.77
CA GLN A 13 -4.38 -21.11 7.11
C GLN A 13 -3.73 -22.50 6.97
N GLU A 14 -3.70 -23.31 8.02
CA GLU A 14 -3.14 -24.66 7.99
C GLU A 14 -3.81 -25.54 6.94
N CYS A 15 -5.15 -25.51 6.85
CA CYS A 15 -5.88 -26.21 5.79
C CYS A 15 -5.52 -25.71 4.39
N ILE A 16 -5.34 -24.40 4.20
CA ILE A 16 -4.96 -23.82 2.90
C ILE A 16 -3.52 -24.19 2.54
N LEU A 17 -2.60 -24.18 3.51
CA LEU A 17 -1.19 -24.52 3.33
C LEU A 17 -0.99 -26.00 2.98
N THR A 18 -1.82 -26.88 3.55
CA THR A 18 -1.76 -28.32 3.28
C THR A 18 -2.48 -28.71 1.98
N ALA A 19 -3.35 -27.85 1.46
CA ALA A 19 -4.03 -28.07 0.19
C ALA A 19 -3.08 -27.81 -1.00
N PRO A 20 -2.95 -28.76 -1.96
CA PRO A 20 -2.19 -28.51 -3.19
C PRO A 20 -2.71 -27.28 -3.93
N LEU A 21 -1.81 -26.33 -4.21
CA LEU A 21 -2.12 -25.05 -4.86
C LEU A 21 -3.10 -24.16 -4.08
N GLY A 22 -3.26 -24.35 -2.77
CA GLY A 22 -4.20 -23.57 -1.96
C GLY A 22 -3.97 -22.06 -2.07
N ILE A 23 -2.74 -21.61 -1.84
CA ILE A 23 -2.37 -20.18 -1.93
C ILE A 23 -2.39 -19.67 -3.37
N PRO A 24 -1.74 -20.32 -4.37
CA PRO A 24 -1.81 -19.86 -5.75
C PRO A 24 -3.25 -19.66 -6.26
N ARG A 25 -4.16 -20.59 -5.96
CA ARG A 25 -5.57 -20.49 -6.36
C ARG A 25 -6.28 -19.33 -5.67
N LEU A 26 -6.04 -19.15 -4.37
CA LEU A 26 -6.63 -18.04 -3.62
C LEU A 26 -6.15 -16.69 -4.15
N VAL A 27 -4.86 -16.54 -4.44
CA VAL A 27 -4.30 -15.29 -4.99
C VAL A 27 -4.80 -15.06 -6.42
N SER A 28 -4.90 -16.10 -7.25
CA SER A 28 -5.43 -15.99 -8.62
C SER A 28 -6.88 -15.49 -8.67
N ALA A 29 -7.66 -15.73 -7.61
CA ALA A 29 -9.04 -15.26 -7.53
C ALA A 29 -9.15 -13.72 -7.42
N LEU A 30 -8.07 -13.01 -7.05
CA LEU A 30 -8.02 -11.55 -7.14
C LEU A 30 -8.12 -11.02 -8.59
N GLY A 31 -7.87 -11.87 -9.58
CA GLY A 31 -8.04 -11.57 -11.00
C GLY A 31 -9.32 -12.14 -11.61
N ASP A 32 -10.26 -12.67 -10.82
CA ASP A 32 -11.50 -13.25 -11.35
C ASP A 32 -12.39 -12.17 -11.99
N ALA A 33 -12.93 -12.47 -13.18
CA ALA A 33 -13.82 -11.55 -13.90
C ALA A 33 -15.15 -11.31 -13.18
N ARG A 34 -15.54 -12.22 -12.28
CA ARG A 34 -16.74 -12.09 -11.45
C ARG A 34 -16.39 -11.29 -10.21
N GLU A 35 -16.78 -10.03 -10.20
CA GLU A 35 -16.57 -9.10 -9.09
C GLU A 35 -16.91 -9.70 -7.70
N PRO A 36 -18.04 -10.43 -7.50
CA PRO A 36 -18.32 -11.02 -6.19
C PRO A 36 -17.28 -12.06 -5.73
N VAL A 37 -16.73 -12.85 -6.66
CA VAL A 37 -15.71 -13.86 -6.35
C VAL A 37 -14.40 -13.19 -5.98
N ARG A 38 -14.00 -12.20 -6.77
CA ARG A 38 -12.81 -11.39 -6.56
C ARG A 38 -12.84 -10.66 -5.22
N ASN A 39 -13.95 -10.00 -4.91
CA ASN A 39 -14.10 -9.22 -3.69
C ASN A 39 -14.09 -10.13 -2.44
N GLU A 40 -14.77 -11.28 -2.47
CA GLU A 40 -14.71 -12.24 -1.35
C GLU A 40 -13.31 -12.87 -1.18
N ALA A 41 -12.57 -13.10 -2.28
CA ALA A 41 -11.19 -13.55 -2.19
C ALA A 41 -10.28 -12.50 -1.53
N LEU A 42 -10.48 -11.22 -1.86
CA LEU A 42 -9.78 -10.10 -1.23
C LEU A 42 -10.07 -10.04 0.28
N ILE A 43 -11.34 -10.09 0.68
CA ILE A 43 -11.74 -10.10 2.10
C ILE A 43 -11.15 -11.32 2.83
N LEU A 44 -11.16 -12.49 2.22
CA LEU A 44 -10.57 -13.69 2.81
C LEU A 44 -9.05 -13.54 3.00
N LEU A 45 -8.33 -12.99 2.03
CA LEU A 45 -6.90 -12.72 2.15
C LEU A 45 -6.61 -11.68 3.24
N ILE A 46 -7.44 -10.64 3.38
CA ILE A 46 -7.34 -9.67 4.49
C ILE A 46 -7.52 -10.35 5.84
N ALA A 47 -8.47 -11.28 5.96
CA ALA A 47 -8.72 -12.00 7.21
C ALA A 47 -7.58 -12.97 7.58
N LEU A 48 -6.93 -13.57 6.59
CA LEU A 48 -5.91 -14.60 6.82
C LEU A 48 -4.49 -14.02 6.98
N THR A 49 -4.15 -12.95 6.28
CA THR A 49 -2.77 -12.42 6.28
C THR A 49 -2.23 -11.93 7.63
N PRO A 50 -3.01 -11.40 8.59
CA PRO A 50 -2.49 -10.96 9.88
C PRO A 50 -1.93 -12.08 10.76
N ALA A 51 -2.39 -13.32 10.58
CA ALA A 51 -2.11 -14.39 11.53
C ALA A 51 -0.72 -15.05 11.37
N SER A 52 -0.05 -14.88 10.22
CA SER A 52 1.25 -15.54 9.98
C SER A 52 2.13 -14.78 8.99
N GLU A 53 3.35 -14.47 9.40
CA GLU A 53 4.39 -13.86 8.53
C GLU A 53 4.73 -14.79 7.36
N GLU A 54 4.75 -16.11 7.58
CA GLU A 54 5.03 -17.08 6.52
C GLU A 54 3.91 -17.09 5.47
N PHE A 55 2.65 -17.03 5.92
CA PHE A 55 1.52 -16.94 5.00
C PHE A 55 1.58 -15.65 4.16
N GLN A 56 1.96 -14.52 4.77
CA GLN A 56 2.17 -13.27 4.05
C GLN A 56 3.27 -13.38 2.97
N LYS A 57 4.37 -14.08 3.26
CA LYS A 57 5.46 -14.29 2.29
C LYS A 57 4.97 -15.10 1.10
N LEU A 58 4.30 -16.22 1.37
CA LEU A 58 3.77 -17.09 0.32
C LEU A 58 2.75 -16.35 -0.55
N VAL A 59 1.83 -15.58 0.04
CA VAL A 59 0.89 -14.74 -0.71
C VAL A 59 1.64 -13.72 -1.58
N ALA A 60 2.66 -13.05 -1.05
CA ALA A 60 3.44 -12.07 -1.82
C ALA A 60 4.17 -12.73 -3.01
N PHE A 61 4.72 -13.93 -2.84
CA PHE A 61 5.42 -14.68 -3.90
C PHE A 61 4.51 -15.13 -5.05
N GLU A 62 3.21 -15.30 -4.80
CA GLU A 62 2.21 -15.57 -5.84
C GLU A 62 1.80 -14.30 -6.64
N ASN A 63 2.70 -13.31 -6.74
CA ASN A 63 2.49 -12.06 -7.48
C ASN A 63 1.33 -11.20 -6.96
N ALA A 64 0.98 -11.31 -5.67
CA ALA A 64 -0.16 -10.59 -5.10
C ALA A 64 -0.02 -9.06 -5.21
N PHE A 65 1.18 -8.50 -5.05
CA PHE A 65 1.36 -7.04 -5.14
C PHE A 65 0.92 -6.48 -6.49
N GLU A 66 1.31 -7.15 -7.59
CA GLU A 66 0.97 -6.71 -8.94
C GLU A 66 -0.56 -6.73 -9.16
N LEU A 67 -1.21 -7.83 -8.73
CA LEU A 67 -2.66 -8.00 -8.81
C LEU A 67 -3.40 -6.94 -8.00
N ILE A 68 -2.95 -6.66 -6.77
CA ILE A 68 -3.61 -5.68 -5.89
C ILE A 68 -3.54 -4.29 -6.50
N PHE A 69 -2.38 -3.84 -7.01
CA PHE A 69 -2.31 -2.52 -7.63
C PHE A 69 -3.11 -2.44 -8.94
N THR A 70 -3.14 -3.50 -9.73
CA THR A 70 -3.97 -3.54 -10.96
C THR A 70 -5.45 -3.44 -10.60
N LEU A 71 -5.86 -4.08 -9.50
CA LEU A 71 -7.21 -3.94 -8.95
C LEU A 71 -7.49 -2.51 -8.46
N ILE A 72 -6.56 -1.87 -7.74
CA ILE A 72 -6.68 -0.46 -7.32
C ILE A 72 -6.91 0.45 -8.53
N GLU A 73 -6.13 0.27 -9.61
CA GLU A 73 -6.29 1.08 -10.83
C GLU A 73 -7.64 0.82 -11.52
N ALA A 74 -8.07 -0.45 -11.62
CA ALA A 74 -9.35 -0.82 -12.21
C ALA A 74 -10.57 -0.27 -11.43
N GLU A 75 -10.44 -0.13 -10.11
CA GLU A 75 -11.49 0.35 -9.22
C GLU A 75 -11.53 1.88 -9.07
N GLY A 76 -10.76 2.63 -9.87
CA GLY A 76 -10.80 4.10 -9.89
C GLY A 76 -9.68 4.80 -9.12
N ALA A 77 -8.60 4.07 -8.79
CA ALA A 77 -7.44 4.56 -8.05
C ALA A 77 -7.83 5.26 -6.73
N LEU A 78 -6.97 6.13 -6.19
CA LEU A 78 -7.26 6.75 -4.88
C LEU A 78 -8.42 7.75 -4.92
N ARG A 79 -8.67 8.38 -6.08
CA ARG A 79 -9.62 9.51 -6.19
C ARG A 79 -11.06 9.11 -6.37
N HIS A 80 -11.29 8.20 -7.30
CA HIS A 80 -12.60 7.73 -7.69
C HIS A 80 -12.81 6.27 -7.25
N GLY A 81 -11.89 5.79 -6.40
CA GLY A 81 -11.85 4.45 -5.84
C GLY A 81 -13.17 4.04 -5.19
N SER A 82 -13.67 2.86 -5.55
CA SER A 82 -14.70 2.17 -4.77
C SER A 82 -14.17 1.73 -3.40
N GLU A 83 -15.04 1.19 -2.55
CA GLU A 83 -14.62 0.61 -1.26
C GLU A 83 -13.59 -0.52 -1.41
N VAL A 84 -13.55 -1.18 -2.58
CA VAL A 84 -12.56 -2.23 -2.91
C VAL A 84 -11.13 -1.69 -2.86
N VAL A 85 -10.90 -0.40 -3.15
CA VAL A 85 -9.58 0.23 -3.03
C VAL A 85 -9.12 0.23 -1.57
N GLU A 86 -10.02 0.46 -0.62
CA GLU A 86 -9.70 0.44 0.81
C GLU A 86 -9.31 -0.97 1.28
N ASP A 87 -10.01 -1.99 0.79
CA ASP A 87 -9.70 -3.39 1.05
C ASP A 87 -8.33 -3.78 0.45
N CYS A 88 -8.04 -3.31 -0.77
CA CYS A 88 -6.73 -3.51 -1.40
C CYS A 88 -5.59 -2.89 -0.58
N LEU A 89 -5.76 -1.66 -0.10
CA LEU A 89 -4.80 -0.98 0.76
C LEU A 89 -4.64 -1.71 2.11
N SER A 90 -5.73 -2.27 2.64
CA SER A 90 -5.71 -3.09 3.86
C SER A 90 -4.91 -4.38 3.67
N LEU A 91 -5.10 -5.08 2.54
CA LEU A 91 -4.31 -6.27 2.21
C LEU A 91 -2.83 -5.93 2.03
N LEU A 92 -2.50 -4.85 1.30
CA LEU A 92 -1.12 -4.36 1.17
C LEU A 92 -0.50 -4.09 2.54
N ALA A 93 -1.22 -3.41 3.44
CA ALA A 93 -0.75 -3.12 4.77
C ALA A 93 -0.48 -4.41 5.57
N ASN A 94 -1.35 -5.43 5.47
CA ASN A 94 -1.12 -6.71 6.13
C ASN A 94 0.13 -7.43 5.61
N LEU A 95 0.34 -7.42 4.29
CA LEU A 95 1.50 -8.07 3.67
C LEU A 95 2.83 -7.38 3.99
N LEU A 96 2.83 -6.09 4.32
CA LEU A 96 4.04 -5.29 4.52
C LEU A 96 4.35 -4.99 5.99
N ARG A 97 3.35 -5.05 6.88
CA ARG A 97 3.50 -4.72 8.29
C ARG A 97 4.41 -5.72 8.99
N LEU A 98 5.53 -5.22 9.52
CA LEU A 98 6.53 -6.00 10.26
C LEU A 98 7.13 -7.19 9.47
N ASN A 99 6.98 -7.21 8.14
CA ASN A 99 7.49 -8.27 7.28
C ASN A 99 8.63 -7.75 6.41
N ILE A 100 9.85 -7.82 6.95
CA ILE A 100 11.07 -7.28 6.31
C ILE A 100 11.33 -7.94 4.94
N SER A 101 11.02 -9.23 4.81
CA SER A 101 11.15 -9.98 3.56
C SER A 101 10.24 -9.41 2.48
N ASN A 102 8.96 -9.23 2.80
CA ASN A 102 7.99 -8.66 1.87
C ASN A 102 8.31 -7.21 1.52
N GLN A 103 8.80 -6.41 2.47
CA GLN A 103 9.24 -5.05 2.18
C GLN A 103 10.41 -5.02 1.18
N SER A 104 11.39 -5.92 1.32
CA SER A 104 12.47 -6.04 0.35
C SER A 104 11.98 -6.50 -1.02
N TYR A 105 11.18 -7.56 -1.05
CA TYR A 105 10.59 -8.06 -2.29
C TYR A 105 9.76 -7.00 -3.01
N PHE A 106 8.97 -6.22 -2.28
CA PHE A 106 8.19 -5.10 -2.81
C PHE A 106 9.05 -4.02 -3.48
N ARG A 107 10.24 -3.71 -2.92
CA ARG A 107 11.18 -2.79 -3.58
C ARG A 107 11.76 -3.39 -4.87
N GLU A 108 12.17 -4.66 -4.81
CA GLU A 108 12.80 -5.37 -5.93
C GLU A 108 11.85 -5.52 -7.13
N MET A 109 10.56 -5.73 -6.86
CA MET A 109 9.52 -5.81 -7.89
C MET A 109 9.10 -4.44 -8.46
N GLY A 110 9.75 -3.34 -8.05
CA GLY A 110 9.45 -2.00 -8.56
C GLY A 110 8.12 -1.41 -8.07
N CYS A 111 7.48 -2.03 -7.07
CA CYS A 111 6.19 -1.58 -6.54
C CYS A 111 6.24 -0.18 -5.91
N VAL A 112 7.43 0.27 -5.48
CA VAL A 112 7.65 1.66 -5.02
C VAL A 112 7.29 2.69 -6.09
N LYS A 113 7.59 2.41 -7.36
CA LYS A 113 7.22 3.28 -8.48
C LYS A 113 5.71 3.38 -8.65
N ARG A 114 4.98 2.28 -8.40
CA ARG A 114 3.51 2.24 -8.46
C ARG A 114 2.89 3.05 -7.31
N LEU A 115 3.46 2.99 -6.10
CA LEU A 115 3.07 3.89 -4.99
C LEU A 115 3.25 5.36 -5.36
N ALA A 116 4.40 5.71 -5.94
CA ALA A 116 4.68 7.09 -6.37
C ALA A 116 3.66 7.57 -7.41
N LYS A 117 3.33 6.74 -8.40
CA LYS A 117 2.30 7.03 -9.40
C LYS A 117 0.94 7.32 -8.75
N LEU A 118 0.48 6.47 -7.82
CA LEU A 118 -0.79 6.70 -7.11
C LEU A 118 -0.80 8.02 -6.33
N LEU A 119 0.30 8.40 -5.69
CA LEU A 119 0.43 9.70 -5.02
C LEU A 119 0.40 10.86 -6.02
N THR A 120 1.15 10.76 -7.11
CA THR A 120 1.18 11.79 -8.16
C THR A 120 -0.23 11.99 -8.73
N ASP A 121 -0.91 10.91 -9.09
CA ASP A 121 -2.28 10.95 -9.62
C ASP A 121 -3.23 11.54 -8.56
N ALA A 122 -3.06 11.21 -7.28
CA ALA A 122 -3.83 11.78 -6.19
C ALA A 122 -3.56 13.27 -5.95
N ASN A 123 -2.37 13.78 -6.32
CA ASN A 123 -1.97 15.17 -6.13
C ASN A 123 -2.25 16.10 -7.32
N GLN A 124 -2.56 15.60 -8.52
CA GLN A 124 -2.86 16.46 -9.69
C GLN A 124 -4.08 17.38 -9.45
N GLU A 125 -4.27 18.47 -10.19
CA GLU A 125 -5.57 19.17 -10.16
C GLU A 125 -6.38 18.72 -11.36
N GLN A 126 -7.63 18.32 -11.13
CA GLN A 126 -8.60 18.24 -12.21
C GLN A 126 -9.47 19.47 -12.11
N GLU A 127 -9.27 20.41 -13.04
CA GLU A 127 -10.23 21.47 -13.29
C GLU A 127 -11.52 20.81 -13.76
N SER A 128 -12.49 20.73 -12.86
CA SER A 128 -13.85 20.31 -13.16
C SER A 128 -14.76 21.50 -12.86
N GLU A 129 -15.64 21.83 -13.80
CA GLU A 129 -16.59 22.94 -13.64
C GLU A 129 -17.61 22.65 -12.53
N GLU A 130 -17.84 21.37 -12.23
CA GLU A 130 -18.74 20.93 -11.16
C GLU A 130 -17.98 20.69 -9.84
N PRO A 131 -18.51 21.18 -8.70
CA PRO A 131 -17.91 20.94 -7.40
C PRO A 131 -17.95 19.45 -7.07
N THR A 132 -16.79 18.86 -6.74
CA THR A 132 -16.71 17.46 -6.31
C THR A 132 -17.53 17.25 -5.03
N PRO A 133 -18.44 16.25 -4.99
CA PRO A 133 -19.24 15.97 -3.80
C PRO A 133 -18.39 15.68 -2.56
N GLN A 134 -18.86 16.10 -1.37
CA GLN A 134 -18.11 15.93 -0.11
C GLN A 134 -17.80 14.46 0.22
N TRP A 135 -18.72 13.54 -0.07
CA TRP A 135 -18.50 12.11 0.16
C TRP A 135 -17.33 11.58 -0.68
N ALA A 136 -17.21 12.02 -1.94
CA ALA A 136 -16.13 11.59 -2.83
C ALA A 136 -14.77 12.12 -2.34
N LEU A 137 -14.73 13.36 -1.83
CA LEU A 137 -13.53 13.91 -1.18
C LEU A 137 -13.15 13.11 0.08
N ALA A 138 -14.14 12.69 0.88
CA ALA A 138 -13.89 11.89 2.07
C ALA A 138 -13.31 10.50 1.75
N HIS A 139 -13.83 9.81 0.72
CA HIS A 139 -13.28 8.53 0.26
C HIS A 139 -11.86 8.70 -0.30
N ARG A 140 -11.63 9.74 -1.11
CA ARG A 140 -10.28 10.08 -1.59
C ARG A 140 -9.29 10.27 -0.45
N ASP A 141 -9.66 11.07 0.55
CA ASP A 141 -8.78 11.36 1.69
C ASP A 141 -8.51 10.11 2.52
N LYS A 142 -9.49 9.21 2.66
CA LYS A 142 -9.35 7.92 3.33
C LYS A 142 -8.39 6.99 2.58
N ASN A 143 -8.54 6.87 1.26
CA ASN A 143 -7.65 6.08 0.40
C ASN A 143 -6.21 6.62 0.45
N LEU A 144 -6.05 7.93 0.35
CA LEU A 144 -4.75 8.59 0.43
C LEU A 144 -4.10 8.37 1.81
N TRP A 145 -4.88 8.50 2.89
CA TRP A 145 -4.40 8.19 4.23
C TRP A 145 -3.93 6.73 4.35
N GLY A 146 -4.68 5.78 3.79
CA GLY A 146 -4.30 4.38 3.73
C GLY A 146 -2.97 4.16 2.99
N LEU A 147 -2.77 4.84 1.85
CA LEU A 147 -1.52 4.80 1.11
C LEU A 147 -0.34 5.38 1.90
N LEU A 148 -0.55 6.49 2.62
CA LEU A 148 0.46 7.07 3.50
C LEU A 148 0.81 6.14 4.66
N VAL A 149 -0.16 5.40 5.21
CA VAL A 149 0.11 4.35 6.20
C VAL A 149 1.00 3.26 5.61
N ILE A 150 0.75 2.81 4.38
CA ILE A 150 1.62 1.82 3.72
C ILE A 150 3.06 2.34 3.61
N ILE A 151 3.25 3.60 3.20
CA ILE A 151 4.58 4.24 3.13
C ILE A 151 5.25 4.26 4.51
N GLN A 152 4.49 4.60 5.56
CA GLN A 152 4.98 4.63 6.94
C GLN A 152 5.50 3.26 7.42
N LEU A 153 4.95 2.14 6.94
CA LEU A 153 5.40 0.79 7.34
C LEU A 153 6.86 0.50 6.99
N PHE A 154 7.42 1.19 5.98
CA PHE A 154 8.81 1.04 5.55
C PHE A 154 9.78 1.92 6.33
N LEU A 155 9.29 2.85 7.14
CA LEU A 155 10.07 3.89 7.80
C LEU A 155 10.08 3.64 9.31
N ILE A 156 10.70 2.54 9.73
CA ILE A 156 10.84 2.21 11.16
C ILE A 156 12.13 2.83 11.69
N LYS A 157 12.05 3.57 12.79
CA LYS A 157 13.23 4.23 13.38
C LYS A 157 14.24 3.18 13.83
N GLY A 158 15.48 3.29 13.36
CA GLY A 158 16.53 2.30 13.65
C GLY A 158 16.34 0.93 12.97
N GLY A 159 15.36 0.81 12.06
CA GLY A 159 15.16 -0.40 11.26
C GLY A 159 16.32 -0.62 10.29
N ILE A 160 16.78 -1.87 10.18
CA ILE A 160 17.94 -2.26 9.35
C ILE A 160 17.70 -1.92 7.88
N ASN A 161 16.48 -2.11 7.37
CA ASN A 161 16.13 -1.82 5.97
C ASN A 161 15.68 -0.38 5.74
N THR A 162 15.50 0.43 6.78
CA THR A 162 14.97 1.80 6.66
C THR A 162 15.82 2.68 5.73
N PRO A 163 17.17 2.66 5.78
CA PRO A 163 17.99 3.43 4.83
C PRO A 163 17.77 3.01 3.37
N ALA A 164 17.68 1.71 3.11
CA ALA A 164 17.43 1.18 1.76
C ALA A 164 16.02 1.55 1.27
N ASN A 165 15.02 1.50 2.15
CA ASN A 165 13.65 1.92 1.86
C ASN A 165 13.58 3.42 1.53
N GLN A 166 14.26 4.26 2.33
CA GLN A 166 14.34 5.71 2.11
C GLN A 166 15.00 6.06 0.77
N MET A 167 16.10 5.37 0.43
CA MET A 167 16.76 5.55 -0.86
C MET A 167 15.83 5.19 -2.02
N ALA A 168 15.11 4.07 -1.90
CA ALA A 168 14.13 3.68 -2.91
C ALA A 168 12.99 4.71 -3.05
N PHE A 169 12.47 5.22 -1.94
CA PHE A 169 11.44 6.26 -1.94
C PHE A 169 11.92 7.58 -2.56
N TRP A 170 13.17 7.97 -2.27
CA TRP A 170 13.79 9.15 -2.86
C TRP A 170 13.95 9.00 -4.38
N ASN A 171 14.54 7.89 -4.82
CA ASN A 171 14.82 7.62 -6.24
C ASN A 171 13.54 7.53 -7.10
N ASN A 172 12.41 7.21 -6.49
CA ASN A 172 11.11 7.12 -7.17
C ASN A 172 10.23 8.36 -6.95
N GLY A 173 10.73 9.42 -6.31
CA GLY A 173 9.97 10.67 -6.10
C GLY A 173 8.84 10.58 -5.07
N VAL A 174 8.77 9.50 -4.28
CA VAL A 174 7.70 9.31 -3.26
C VAL A 174 7.73 10.45 -2.25
N MET A 175 8.92 10.85 -1.79
CA MET A 175 9.05 11.91 -0.79
C MET A 175 8.57 13.27 -1.32
N GLU A 176 8.87 13.59 -2.57
CA GLU A 176 8.38 14.82 -3.21
C GLU A 176 6.85 14.85 -3.24
N GLN A 177 6.22 13.73 -3.63
CA GLN A 177 4.77 13.65 -3.68
C GLN A 177 4.12 13.71 -2.30
N VAL A 178 4.74 13.09 -1.29
CA VAL A 178 4.29 13.21 0.11
C VAL A 178 4.32 14.68 0.57
N LEU A 179 5.38 15.43 0.25
CA LEU A 179 5.46 16.87 0.57
C LEU A 179 4.39 17.68 -0.19
N ASN A 180 4.17 17.38 -1.48
CA ASN A 180 3.13 18.03 -2.27
C ASN A 180 1.74 17.82 -1.65
N THR A 181 1.47 16.63 -1.09
CA THR A 181 0.25 16.35 -0.34
C THR A 181 0.15 17.21 0.93
N ALA A 182 1.24 17.39 1.68
CA ALA A 182 1.26 18.20 2.90
C ALA A 182 0.96 19.69 2.63
N PHE A 183 1.59 20.25 1.59
CA PHE A 183 1.52 21.69 1.30
C PHE A 183 0.40 22.10 0.35
N GLY A 184 -0.25 21.13 -0.31
CA GLY A 184 -1.26 21.41 -1.34
C GLY A 184 -2.56 22.05 -0.84
N GLN A 185 -2.80 22.17 0.47
CA GLN A 185 -4.05 22.65 1.10
C GLN A 185 -5.36 21.97 0.62
N ARG A 186 -5.26 20.88 -0.16
CA ARG A 186 -6.39 20.17 -0.79
C ARG A 186 -6.96 19.04 0.04
N PHE A 187 -6.23 18.56 1.05
CA PHE A 187 -6.58 17.38 1.83
C PHE A 187 -6.90 17.75 3.28
N ASN A 188 -7.68 16.91 3.95
CA ASN A 188 -8.04 17.14 5.33
C ASN A 188 -6.84 17.07 6.30
N VAL A 189 -7.06 17.53 7.53
CA VAL A 189 -6.04 17.58 8.58
C VAL A 189 -5.47 16.20 8.93
N ASN A 190 -6.26 15.13 8.80
CA ASN A 190 -5.79 13.77 9.10
C ASN A 190 -4.74 13.30 8.09
N VAL A 191 -4.93 13.60 6.80
CA VAL A 191 -3.95 13.34 5.75
C VAL A 191 -2.68 14.16 6.01
N THR A 192 -2.81 15.47 6.23
CA THR A 192 -1.65 16.35 6.46
C THR A 192 -0.88 15.97 7.72
N SER A 193 -1.57 15.61 8.82
CA SER A 193 -0.94 15.11 10.04
C SER A 193 -0.16 13.82 9.79
N LYS A 194 -0.72 12.90 8.99
CA LYS A 194 -0.04 11.64 8.64
C LYS A 194 1.22 11.88 7.81
N VAL A 195 1.22 12.88 6.93
CA VAL A 195 2.44 13.30 6.22
C VAL A 195 3.52 13.78 7.21
N GLY A 196 3.14 14.56 8.22
CA GLY A 196 4.06 15.00 9.27
C GLY A 196 4.76 13.85 10.00
N ASP A 197 4.05 12.74 10.25
CA ASP A 197 4.66 11.53 10.83
C ASP A 197 5.76 10.94 9.92
N ILE A 198 5.55 10.96 8.59
CA ILE A 198 6.50 10.44 7.60
C ILE A 198 7.73 11.35 7.50
N GLU A 199 7.54 12.67 7.57
CA GLU A 199 8.62 13.65 7.46
C GLU A 199 9.69 13.49 8.56
N GLN A 200 9.31 13.01 9.75
CA GLN A 200 10.26 12.75 10.85
C GLN A 200 11.37 11.76 10.45
N TYR A 201 11.13 10.93 9.44
CA TYR A 201 12.11 9.95 8.96
C TYR A 201 13.08 10.51 7.92
N ARG A 202 12.80 11.68 7.32
CA ARG A 202 13.63 12.30 6.26
C ARG A 202 15.10 12.49 6.67
N GLY A 203 15.36 12.76 7.96
CA GLY A 203 16.69 13.11 8.47
C GLY A 203 17.62 11.95 8.81
N THR A 204 17.13 10.71 8.88
CA THR A 204 17.95 9.56 9.35
C THR A 204 19.07 9.14 8.39
N THR A 205 19.00 9.59 7.14
CA THR A 205 20.02 9.39 6.10
C THR A 205 20.74 10.69 5.70
N ALA A 206 20.45 11.83 6.34
CA ALA A 206 21.05 13.11 5.97
C ALA A 206 22.59 13.12 6.04
N ASP A 207 23.20 12.29 6.89
CA ASP A 207 24.65 12.11 6.94
C ASP A 207 25.20 11.24 5.80
N GLN A 208 24.38 10.36 5.20
CA GLN A 208 24.75 9.58 4.02
C GLN A 208 24.62 10.38 2.70
N PHE A 209 23.74 11.39 2.68
CA PHE A 209 23.45 12.19 1.48
C PHE A 209 24.31 13.44 1.28
N ARG A 210 25.20 13.81 2.22
CA ARG A 210 26.14 14.93 2.00
C ARG A 210 27.11 14.71 0.85
N HIS A 211 27.38 13.46 0.47
CA HIS A 211 28.34 13.09 -0.58
C HIS A 211 27.76 13.02 -1.99
N TRP A 212 26.46 13.26 -2.17
CA TRP A 212 25.75 13.06 -3.44
C TRP A 212 25.07 14.34 -3.98
N ARG A 213 25.46 15.52 -3.49
CA ARG A 213 25.10 16.76 -4.20
C ARG A 213 25.85 16.76 -5.54
N PRO A 214 25.17 16.97 -6.69
CA PRO A 214 25.87 17.25 -7.93
C PRO A 214 26.78 18.47 -7.68
N VAL A 215 28.05 18.34 -8.04
CA VAL A 215 28.98 19.47 -8.04
C VAL A 215 28.35 20.53 -8.95
N PRO A 216 28.07 21.75 -8.46
CA PRO A 216 27.58 22.81 -9.32
C PRO A 216 28.63 23.04 -10.41
N THR A 217 28.21 22.91 -11.67
CA THR A 217 28.98 23.40 -12.82
C THR A 217 29.17 24.89 -12.75
#